data_AF-A0A851HDL3-F1
#
_entry.id   AF-A0A851HDL3-F1
#
_cell.length_a   1.000
_cell.length_b   1.000
_cell.length_c   1.000
_cell.angle_alpha   90.00
_cell.angle_beta   90.00
_cell.angle_gamma   90.00
#
_symmetry.space_group_name_H-M   'P 1'
#
loop_
_entity.id
_entity.type
_entity.pdbx_description
1 polymer ?
#
loop_
_entity_poly.entity_id
_entity_poly.type
_entity_poly.pdbx_seq_one_letter_code
_entity_poly.pdbx_strand_id
1 'polypeptide(L)'
;MQPPQDNNNNIYALTKFFLIPILLLLFVMAYLFVLYKRHQPYLDTFLSADNTKESYYNAKDSHQNMDIDSEITEYDPITNNLMKTISTEGHVKEYDPITGHLIQEKFPNGHIKKYNDQQQVIKEILPNKVKFYYEYEPETQSLLRVLVNDFKTFQYDLKTGTIEKILLSDGTITEFNVENNQFMQEIHPDKTIKKLKGNLMEIIFPTGYTREYDVIAGHLLKEITPKGIVKEYRNILHQEMLPNGNIRIYEANSVKEISSEDKNITEYDINTKRIKKIIYPNGDVKEFSLYKNNLQKEILSDGTIKEYNIDNNILIKEFLPDKSIKEYDPEKGFLLKHTFPDGNVLQSIPDFDPDSHKLIKIFLPDKTIIEMDTEKDLIIREIASDETVKETIFGYDPATNKLVKIFFPNGHIKEFDPIKDYLIKEVLPNGITIDYEYDPLTDVLLKTVSSDGQIIDYQLNE
;
A
#
# COMPACT_ATOMS: atom_id res chain seq x y z
N MET A 1 -15.06 0.01 -27.97
CA MET A 1 -13.72 -0.61 -28.09
C MET A 1 -12.77 0.41 -28.70
N GLN A 2 -11.86 0.94 -27.90
CA GLN A 2 -10.72 1.78 -28.27
C GLN A 2 -9.46 1.00 -27.88
N PRO A 3 -8.32 1.12 -28.60
CA PRO A 3 -7.10 0.42 -28.24
C PRO A 3 -6.50 1.04 -26.95
N PRO A 4 -5.80 0.24 -26.13
CA PRO A 4 -5.19 0.73 -24.90
C PRO A 4 -4.05 1.69 -25.24
N GLN A 5 -4.05 2.87 -24.62
CA GLN A 5 -2.92 3.79 -24.71
C GLN A 5 -1.73 3.24 -23.92
N ASP A 6 -0.58 3.18 -24.58
CA ASP A 6 0.71 2.77 -24.04
C ASP A 6 1.14 3.64 -22.86
N ASN A 7 1.30 3.02 -21.69
CA ASN A 7 1.78 3.61 -20.44
C ASN A 7 3.33 3.72 -20.37
N ASN A 8 4.00 3.84 -21.52
CA ASN A 8 5.47 3.85 -21.59
C ASN A 8 6.13 5.20 -21.20
N ASN A 9 5.35 6.23 -20.86
CA ASN A 9 5.92 7.54 -20.50
C ASN A 9 6.39 7.67 -19.05
N ASN A 10 6.01 6.77 -18.13
CA ASN A 10 6.44 6.87 -16.73
C ASN A 10 7.85 6.29 -16.46
N ILE A 11 8.33 5.36 -17.28
CA ILE A 11 9.68 4.77 -17.13
C ILE A 11 10.77 5.78 -17.55
N TYR A 12 10.47 6.65 -18.52
CA TYR A 12 11.38 7.71 -18.97
C TYR A 12 11.51 8.88 -17.98
N ALA A 13 10.49 9.13 -17.13
CA ALA A 13 10.54 10.17 -16.12
C ALA A 13 11.36 9.75 -14.89
N LEU A 14 11.21 8.48 -14.44
CA LEU A 14 11.97 7.94 -13.31
C LEU A 14 13.47 7.81 -13.64
N THR A 15 13.80 7.34 -14.84
CA THR A 15 15.21 7.18 -15.26
C THR A 15 15.94 8.51 -15.34
N LYS A 16 15.30 9.61 -15.78
CA LYS A 16 15.94 10.95 -15.77
C LYS A 16 16.16 11.52 -14.37
N PHE A 17 15.26 11.25 -13.42
CA PHE A 17 15.39 11.77 -12.05
C PHE A 17 16.47 11.08 -11.23
N PHE A 18 16.74 9.78 -11.48
CA PHE A 18 17.74 9.02 -10.72
C PHE A 18 19.11 8.92 -11.40
N LEU A 19 19.19 8.80 -12.74
CA LEU A 19 20.50 8.63 -13.39
C LEU A 19 21.34 9.91 -13.38
N ILE A 20 20.73 11.08 -13.56
CA ILE A 20 21.46 12.34 -13.71
C ILE A 20 22.24 12.72 -12.44
N PRO A 21 21.65 12.69 -11.22
CA PRO A 21 22.42 12.99 -10.01
C PRO A 21 23.51 11.94 -9.73
N ILE A 22 23.26 10.66 -10.02
CA ILE A 22 24.25 9.58 -9.84
C ILE A 22 25.43 9.75 -10.82
N LEU A 23 25.17 10.08 -12.09
CA LEU A 23 26.23 10.37 -13.05
C LEU A 23 27.04 11.61 -12.65
N LEU A 24 26.38 12.63 -12.11
CA LEU A 24 27.05 13.86 -11.66
C LEU A 24 27.91 13.59 -10.43
N LEU A 25 27.43 12.75 -9.50
CA LEU A 25 28.19 12.27 -8.34
C LEU A 25 29.40 11.43 -8.78
N LEU A 26 29.23 10.51 -9.74
CA LEU A 26 30.32 9.72 -10.31
C LEU A 26 31.37 10.59 -11.00
N PHE A 27 30.95 11.65 -11.70
CA PHE A 27 31.87 12.62 -12.31
C PHE A 27 32.67 13.39 -11.26
N VAL A 28 32.02 13.84 -10.18
CA VAL A 28 32.69 14.52 -9.07
C VAL A 28 33.65 13.56 -8.35
N MET A 29 33.26 12.31 -8.12
CA MET A 29 34.12 11.28 -7.51
C MET A 29 35.31 10.92 -8.41
N ALA A 30 35.10 10.78 -9.72
CA ALA A 30 36.19 10.53 -10.67
C ALA A 30 37.16 11.72 -10.74
N TYR A 31 36.63 12.96 -10.70
CA TYR A 31 37.44 14.18 -10.68
C TYR A 31 38.26 14.30 -9.38
N LEU A 32 37.64 14.01 -8.22
CA LEU A 32 38.31 13.97 -6.93
C LEU A 32 39.34 12.84 -6.84
N PHE A 33 39.09 11.68 -7.44
CA PHE A 33 40.04 10.57 -7.52
C PHE A 33 41.26 10.92 -8.38
N VAL A 34 41.07 11.65 -9.48
CA VAL A 34 42.18 12.17 -10.30
C VAL A 34 43.00 13.20 -9.52
N LEU A 35 42.35 14.09 -8.77
CA LEU A 35 43.02 15.03 -7.87
C LEU A 35 43.79 14.30 -6.76
N TYR A 36 43.19 13.29 -6.14
CA TYR A 36 43.82 12.47 -5.11
C TYR A 36 45.06 11.74 -5.64
N LYS A 37 44.98 11.11 -6.84
CA LYS A 37 46.14 10.48 -7.49
C LYS A 37 47.24 11.48 -7.85
N ARG A 38 46.89 12.73 -8.16
CA ARG A 38 47.85 13.80 -8.43
C ARG A 38 48.56 14.28 -7.15
N HIS A 39 47.99 14.02 -5.99
CA HIS A 39 48.51 14.43 -4.68
C HIS A 39 49.15 13.29 -3.86
N GLN A 40 49.30 12.08 -4.43
CA GLN A 40 50.17 11.06 -3.83
C GLN A 40 51.64 11.42 -4.11
N PRO A 41 52.51 11.53 -3.09
CA PRO A 41 53.93 11.74 -3.32
C PRO A 41 54.54 10.50 -3.98
N TYR A 42 55.17 10.69 -5.13
CA TYR A 42 56.09 9.70 -5.70
C TYR A 42 57.22 9.48 -4.69
N LEU A 43 57.22 8.32 -4.04
CA LEU A 43 58.40 7.78 -3.37
C LEU A 43 59.30 7.20 -4.47
N ASP A 44 60.07 8.06 -5.13
CA ASP A 44 61.27 7.64 -5.85
C ASP A 44 62.49 8.06 -5.03
N THR A 45 63.11 7.05 -4.44
CA THR A 45 64.48 7.05 -3.95
C THR A 45 65.43 7.49 -5.07
N PHE A 46 66.09 8.64 -4.90
CA PHE A 46 67.40 8.86 -5.52
C PHE A 46 68.43 9.23 -4.45
N LEU A 47 69.42 8.33 -4.37
CA LEU A 47 70.65 8.49 -3.63
C LEU A 47 71.41 9.73 -4.08
N SER A 48 71.91 10.43 -3.07
CA SER A 48 73.02 11.38 -3.11
C SER A 48 74.19 10.87 -3.95
N ALA A 49 74.72 11.76 -4.80
CA ALA A 49 76.14 11.81 -5.12
C ALA A 49 76.54 13.28 -5.28
N ASP A 50 77.59 13.65 -4.55
CA ASP A 50 78.24 14.95 -4.49
C ASP A 50 78.49 15.59 -5.85
N ASN A 51 78.40 16.91 -5.90
CA ASN A 51 79.55 17.73 -6.28
C ASN A 51 79.31 19.20 -5.94
N THR A 52 79.94 19.62 -4.85
CA THR A 52 80.34 21.00 -4.57
C THR A 52 81.12 21.60 -5.74
N LYS A 53 80.76 22.82 -6.14
CA LYS A 53 81.73 23.80 -6.63
C LYS A 53 81.34 25.18 -6.12
N GLU A 54 82.05 25.60 -5.08
CA GLU A 54 82.16 27.00 -4.71
C GLU A 54 82.81 27.78 -5.85
N SER A 55 82.25 28.94 -6.18
CA SER A 55 83.00 30.03 -6.79
C SER A 55 82.57 31.33 -6.15
N TYR A 56 83.46 31.87 -5.31
CA TYR A 56 83.48 33.28 -4.95
C TYR A 56 83.55 34.13 -6.21
N TYR A 57 82.69 35.15 -6.32
CA TYR A 57 83.00 36.34 -7.12
C TYR A 57 82.63 37.62 -6.38
N ASN A 58 83.60 38.53 -6.40
CA ASN A 58 83.65 39.83 -5.76
C ASN A 58 83.04 40.91 -6.68
N ALA A 59 82.78 42.08 -6.12
CA ALA A 59 82.05 43.21 -6.69
C ALA A 59 82.62 43.83 -7.98
N LYS A 60 81.71 44.55 -8.69
CA LYS A 60 81.83 45.40 -9.89
C LYS A 60 81.95 44.66 -11.23
N ASP A 61 80.84 44.57 -11.97
CA ASP A 61 80.50 45.55 -13.01
C ASP A 61 79.17 45.18 -13.68
N SER A 62 78.49 46.20 -14.17
CA SER A 62 77.28 46.14 -14.98
C SER A 62 77.48 45.34 -16.27
N HIS A 63 76.63 44.34 -16.53
CA HIS A 63 75.97 44.16 -17.83
C HIS A 63 74.80 43.19 -17.69
N GLN A 64 73.65 43.64 -18.19
CA GLN A 64 72.42 42.88 -18.37
C GLN A 64 72.70 41.61 -19.20
N ASN A 65 72.53 40.44 -18.59
CA ASN A 65 71.99 39.29 -19.29
C ASN A 65 70.60 39.06 -18.69
N MET A 66 69.58 39.57 -19.38
CA MET A 66 68.18 39.27 -19.09
C MET A 66 67.91 37.84 -19.58
N ASP A 67 67.94 36.89 -18.64
CA ASP A 67 67.22 35.64 -18.83
C ASP A 67 65.72 35.98 -18.83
N ILE A 68 65.03 35.58 -19.91
CA ILE A 68 63.62 35.91 -20.19
C ILE A 68 62.64 35.07 -19.34
N ASP A 69 63.15 34.27 -18.40
CA ASP A 69 62.38 33.57 -17.35
C ASP A 69 62.42 34.32 -16.01
N SER A 70 62.45 35.66 -16.04
CA SER A 70 62.50 36.46 -14.83
C SER A 70 61.16 36.38 -14.06
N GLU A 71 61.08 35.46 -13.10
CA GLU A 71 60.13 35.57 -11.99
C GLU A 71 60.43 36.87 -11.23
N ILE A 72 59.38 37.68 -10.99
CA ILE A 72 59.51 38.84 -10.11
C ILE A 72 59.41 38.33 -8.68
N THR A 73 60.47 38.48 -7.90
CA THR A 73 60.53 38.10 -6.49
C THR A 73 60.54 39.33 -5.59
N GLU A 74 59.63 39.41 -4.62
CA GLU A 74 59.58 40.46 -3.59
C GLU A 74 60.03 39.86 -2.24
N TYR A 75 60.90 40.57 -1.52
CA TYR A 75 61.44 40.17 -0.21
C TYR A 75 61.02 41.16 0.87
N ASP A 76 60.83 40.66 2.09
CA ASP A 76 60.53 41.48 3.26
C ASP A 76 61.76 42.33 3.62
N PRO A 77 61.62 43.66 3.80
CA PRO A 77 62.76 44.55 3.99
C PRO A 77 63.46 44.40 5.35
N ILE A 78 62.86 43.71 6.32
CA ILE A 78 63.39 43.57 7.68
C ILE A 78 64.04 42.19 7.86
N THR A 79 63.33 41.14 7.47
CA THR A 79 63.74 39.74 7.64
C THR A 79 64.54 39.21 6.44
N ASN A 80 64.47 39.89 5.29
CA ASN A 80 65.01 39.44 4.00
C ASN A 80 64.45 38.08 3.53
N ASN A 81 63.28 37.69 4.05
CA ASN A 81 62.57 36.48 3.64
C ASN A 81 61.72 36.73 2.40
N LEU A 82 61.51 35.68 1.59
CA LEU A 82 60.66 35.74 0.40
C LEU A 82 59.21 36.04 0.80
N MET A 83 58.60 37.08 0.22
CA MET A 83 57.18 37.42 0.45
C MET A 83 56.30 37.04 -0.73
N LYS A 84 56.82 37.14 -1.96
CA LYS A 84 55.99 36.96 -3.15
C LYS A 84 56.81 36.59 -4.38
N THR A 85 56.27 35.71 -5.20
CA THR A 85 56.77 35.48 -6.56
C THR A 85 55.65 35.68 -7.58
N ILE A 86 55.99 36.26 -8.73
CA ILE A 86 55.09 36.43 -9.87
C ILE A 86 55.79 35.85 -11.09
N SER A 87 55.22 34.78 -11.65
CA SER A 87 55.73 34.21 -12.91
C SER A 87 55.36 35.06 -14.11
N THR A 88 56.09 34.88 -15.20
CA THR A 88 55.82 35.51 -16.51
C THR A 88 54.42 35.17 -17.04
N GLU A 89 53.87 34.03 -16.65
CA GLU A 89 52.52 33.58 -17.00
C GLU A 89 51.42 34.18 -16.09
N GLY A 90 51.79 34.93 -15.04
CA GLY A 90 50.86 35.56 -14.11
C GLY A 90 50.45 34.68 -12.92
N HIS A 91 51.16 33.58 -12.66
CA HIS A 91 50.98 32.80 -11.43
C HIS A 91 51.63 33.55 -10.27
N VAL A 92 50.85 33.83 -9.23
CA VAL A 92 51.31 34.56 -8.04
C VAL A 92 51.36 33.63 -6.85
N LYS A 93 52.49 33.57 -6.16
CA LYS A 93 52.65 32.91 -4.86
C LYS A 93 52.95 33.95 -3.80
N GLU A 94 52.28 33.88 -2.66
CA GLU A 94 52.51 34.74 -1.50
C GLU A 94 52.96 33.88 -0.32
N TYR A 95 53.92 34.37 0.46
CA TYR A 95 54.56 33.68 1.56
C TYR A 95 54.48 34.50 2.85
N ASP A 96 54.43 33.83 3.99
CA ASP A 96 54.54 34.46 5.30
C ASP A 96 55.99 34.94 5.52
N PRO A 97 56.23 36.23 5.84
CA PRO A 97 57.58 36.78 5.96
C PRO A 97 58.34 36.28 7.20
N ILE A 98 57.66 35.69 8.18
CA ILE A 98 58.29 35.19 9.41
C ILE A 98 58.66 33.71 9.26
N THR A 99 57.73 32.90 8.77
CA THR A 99 57.91 31.44 8.66
C THR A 99 58.45 30.99 7.30
N GLY A 100 58.31 31.82 6.26
CA GLY A 100 58.63 31.46 4.87
C GLY A 100 57.62 30.51 4.23
N HIS A 101 56.55 30.16 4.94
CA HIS A 101 55.52 29.23 4.49
C HIS A 101 54.63 29.86 3.40
N LEU A 102 54.24 29.09 2.39
CA LEU A 102 53.31 29.54 1.37
C LEU A 102 51.94 29.81 2.02
N ILE A 103 51.38 31.00 1.83
CA ILE A 103 50.07 31.40 2.40
C ILE A 103 48.97 31.43 1.33
N GLN A 104 49.32 31.71 0.07
CA GLN A 104 48.35 31.85 -1.00
C GLN A 104 48.98 31.60 -2.37
N GLU A 105 48.23 30.94 -3.26
CA GLU A 105 48.51 30.86 -4.69
C GLU A 105 47.34 31.45 -5.47
N LYS A 106 47.65 32.21 -6.52
CA LYS A 106 46.67 32.74 -7.47
C LYS A 106 47.12 32.43 -8.88
N PHE A 107 46.36 31.56 -9.53
CA PHE A 107 46.61 31.13 -10.91
C PHE A 107 46.06 32.15 -11.91
N PRO A 108 46.64 32.19 -13.13
CA PRO A 108 46.21 33.13 -14.19
C PRO A 108 44.74 33.01 -14.57
N ASN A 109 44.18 31.80 -14.45
CA ASN A 109 42.77 31.52 -14.74
C ASN A 109 41.80 31.99 -13.64
N GLY A 110 42.28 32.66 -12.59
CA GLY A 110 41.46 33.14 -11.47
C GLY A 110 41.22 32.11 -10.37
N HIS A 111 41.80 30.91 -10.46
CA HIS A 111 41.83 29.94 -9.38
C HIS A 111 42.72 30.45 -8.23
N ILE A 112 42.26 30.35 -6.99
CA ILE A 112 42.99 30.79 -5.79
C ILE A 112 43.03 29.67 -4.76
N LYS A 113 44.18 29.43 -4.14
CA LYS A 113 44.35 28.56 -2.97
C LYS A 113 44.93 29.35 -1.80
N LYS A 114 44.51 29.05 -0.57
CA LYS A 114 45.12 29.54 0.66
C LYS A 114 45.52 28.37 1.54
N TYR A 115 46.59 28.55 2.30
CA TYR A 115 47.23 27.50 3.08
C TYR A 115 47.29 27.85 4.57
N ASN A 116 47.31 26.84 5.44
CA ASN A 116 47.66 26.99 6.86
C ASN A 116 49.18 26.87 7.07
N ASP A 117 49.60 27.03 8.33
CA ASP A 117 51.00 26.93 8.73
C ASP A 117 51.59 25.52 8.49
N GLN A 118 50.75 24.49 8.41
CA GLN A 118 51.13 23.12 8.05
C GLN A 118 51.15 22.86 6.54
N GLN A 119 51.02 23.92 5.72
CA GLN A 119 51.03 23.86 4.26
C GLN A 119 49.88 23.05 3.63
N GLN A 120 48.76 22.94 4.35
CA GLN A 120 47.52 22.33 3.85
C GLN A 120 46.59 23.40 3.31
N VAL A 121 45.84 23.10 2.24
CA VAL A 121 44.88 24.05 1.65
C VAL A 121 43.69 24.21 2.60
N ILE A 122 43.45 25.43 3.09
CA ILE A 122 42.30 25.77 3.96
C ILE A 122 41.18 26.48 3.20
N LYS A 123 41.47 27.03 2.03
CA LYS A 123 40.48 27.68 1.18
C LYS A 123 40.85 27.59 -0.29
N GLU A 124 39.88 27.29 -1.14
CA GLU A 124 40.05 27.25 -2.59
C GLU A 124 38.91 28.03 -3.25
N ILE A 125 39.22 28.85 -4.24
CA ILE A 125 38.23 29.60 -5.03
C ILE A 125 38.48 29.27 -6.49
N LEU A 126 37.60 28.49 -7.09
CA LEU A 126 37.69 28.11 -8.51
C LEU A 126 37.39 29.30 -9.44
N PRO A 127 37.79 29.23 -10.72
CA PRO A 127 37.52 30.30 -11.71
C PRO A 127 36.04 30.67 -11.85
N ASN A 128 35.14 29.72 -11.63
CA ASN A 128 33.69 29.92 -11.63
C ASN A 128 33.15 30.49 -10.30
N LYS A 129 34.02 30.96 -9.41
CA LYS A 129 33.74 31.54 -8.09
C LYS A 129 33.18 30.55 -7.05
N VAL A 130 33.23 29.25 -7.31
CA VAL A 130 32.92 28.24 -6.28
C VAL A 130 34.03 28.26 -5.22
N LYS A 131 33.63 28.38 -3.95
CA LYS A 131 34.50 28.45 -2.78
C LYS A 131 34.45 27.13 -2.03
N PHE A 132 35.60 26.61 -1.67
CA PHE A 132 35.77 25.51 -0.73
C PHE A 132 36.50 26.03 0.50
N TYR A 133 36.05 25.62 1.68
CA TYR A 133 36.77 25.80 2.92
C TYR A 133 37.05 24.41 3.50
N TYR A 134 38.29 24.18 3.88
CA TYR A 134 38.76 22.90 4.40
C TYR A 134 39.12 23.08 5.88
N GLU A 135 38.67 22.15 6.70
CA GLU A 135 38.93 22.11 8.14
C GLU A 135 39.59 20.77 8.45
N TYR A 136 40.67 20.82 9.23
CA TYR A 136 41.52 19.68 9.56
C TYR A 136 41.57 19.48 11.07
N GLU A 137 41.72 18.23 11.50
CA GLU A 137 41.93 17.89 12.91
C GLU A 137 43.33 18.36 13.37
N PRO A 138 43.45 19.20 14.42
CA PRO A 138 44.73 19.77 14.83
C PRO A 138 45.83 18.75 15.17
N GLU A 139 45.44 17.60 15.74
CA GLU A 139 46.42 16.60 16.19
C GLU A 139 46.91 15.70 15.06
N THR A 140 45.98 15.16 14.26
CA THR A 140 46.30 14.16 13.22
C THR A 140 46.54 14.77 11.85
N GLN A 141 46.19 16.05 11.67
CA GLN A 141 46.23 16.76 10.39
C GLN A 141 45.32 16.11 9.31
N SER A 142 44.40 15.24 9.73
CA SER A 142 43.43 14.59 8.84
C SER A 142 42.31 15.56 8.46
N LEU A 143 41.80 15.46 7.23
CA LEU A 143 40.68 16.27 6.77
C LEU A 143 39.41 15.91 7.55
N LEU A 144 38.84 16.89 8.25
CA LEU A 144 37.64 16.72 9.07
C LEU A 144 36.39 17.11 8.29
N ARG A 145 36.42 18.27 7.63
CA ARG A 145 35.24 18.86 7.00
C ARG A 145 35.60 19.68 5.76
N VAL A 146 34.71 19.67 4.77
CA VAL A 146 34.75 20.58 3.61
C VAL A 146 33.42 21.32 3.47
N LEU A 147 33.46 22.66 3.46
CA LEU A 147 32.31 23.52 3.20
C LEU A 147 32.39 24.10 1.79
N VAL A 148 31.35 23.89 0.99
CA VAL A 148 31.26 24.39 -0.39
C VAL A 148 30.20 25.49 -0.47
N ASN A 149 30.64 26.70 -0.84
CA ASN A 149 29.79 27.88 -1.06
C ASN A 149 28.78 28.16 0.08
N ASP A 150 29.13 27.75 1.30
CA ASP A 150 28.30 27.88 2.51
C ASP A 150 26.95 27.14 2.48
N PHE A 151 26.69 26.32 1.45
CA PHE A 151 25.42 25.59 1.32
C PHE A 151 25.54 24.07 1.39
N LYS A 152 26.75 23.53 1.30
CA LYS A 152 26.99 22.08 1.37
C LYS A 152 28.20 21.78 2.22
N THR A 153 28.05 20.92 3.20
CA THR A 153 29.11 20.44 4.07
C THR A 153 29.33 18.95 3.82
N PHE A 154 30.59 18.55 3.69
CA PHE A 154 31.03 17.15 3.74
C PHE A 154 31.81 16.94 5.04
N GLN A 155 31.50 15.87 5.76
CA GLN A 155 32.21 15.43 6.96
C GLN A 155 32.83 14.06 6.66
N TYR A 156 34.07 13.89 7.11
CA TYR A 156 34.88 12.72 6.83
C TYR A 156 35.20 11.96 8.11
N ASP A 157 35.24 10.64 8.01
CA ASP A 157 35.78 9.80 9.08
C ASP A 157 37.31 9.95 9.14
N LEU A 158 37.83 10.23 10.33
CA LEU A 158 39.26 10.50 10.53
C LEU A 158 40.16 9.28 10.32
N LYS A 159 39.63 8.05 10.46
CA LYS A 159 40.40 6.81 10.35
C LYS A 159 40.52 6.35 8.90
N THR A 160 39.44 6.42 8.14
CA THR A 160 39.39 5.93 6.75
C THR A 160 39.58 7.03 5.71
N GLY A 161 39.32 8.29 6.07
CA GLY A 161 39.27 9.41 5.14
C GLY A 161 38.10 9.37 4.16
N THR A 162 37.09 8.53 4.43
CA THR A 162 35.86 8.45 3.59
C THR A 162 34.80 9.42 4.09
N ILE A 163 33.85 9.77 3.22
CA ILE A 163 32.75 10.66 3.58
C ILE A 163 31.82 9.88 4.52
N GLU A 164 31.62 10.38 5.73
CA GLU A 164 30.66 9.82 6.69
C GLU A 164 29.29 10.50 6.50
N LYS A 165 29.29 11.82 6.25
CA LYS A 165 28.08 12.62 6.29
C LYS A 165 28.12 13.83 5.36
N ILE A 166 26.98 14.13 4.73
CA ILE A 166 26.76 15.33 3.93
C ILE A 166 25.59 16.09 4.54
N LEU A 167 25.78 17.40 4.75
CA LEU A 167 24.73 18.31 5.21
C LEU A 167 24.49 19.38 4.13
N LEU A 168 23.24 19.53 3.70
CA LEU A 168 22.79 20.54 2.75
C LEU A 168 22.17 21.74 3.48
N SER A 169 22.14 22.90 2.83
CA SER A 169 21.62 24.16 3.39
C SER A 169 20.13 24.14 3.69
N ASP A 170 19.38 23.29 3.01
CA ASP A 170 17.96 23.09 3.29
C ASP A 170 17.73 22.33 4.61
N GLY A 171 18.79 21.74 5.18
CA GLY A 171 18.75 20.89 6.38
C GLY A 171 18.74 19.39 6.08
N THR A 172 18.79 18.99 4.81
CA THR A 172 18.89 17.58 4.43
C THR A 172 20.25 17.02 4.86
N ILE A 173 20.21 15.85 5.51
CA ILE A 173 21.39 15.10 5.97
C ILE A 173 21.44 13.77 5.21
N THR A 174 22.61 13.45 4.64
CA THR A 174 22.89 12.15 4.01
C THR A 174 24.04 11.49 4.75
N GLU A 175 23.87 10.24 5.18
CA GLU A 175 24.87 9.48 5.94
C GLU A 175 25.30 8.23 5.16
N PHE A 176 26.58 7.89 5.28
CA PHE A 176 27.23 6.81 4.53
C PHE A 176 27.94 5.86 5.49
N ASN A 177 28.04 4.60 5.09
CA ASN A 177 28.85 3.61 5.76
C ASN A 177 30.32 3.90 5.47
N VAL A 178 31.10 4.12 6.53
CA VAL A 178 32.50 4.53 6.44
C VAL A 178 33.41 3.44 5.82
N GLU A 179 33.09 2.16 6.03
CA GLU A 179 33.93 1.04 5.58
C GLU A 179 33.82 0.79 4.07
N ASN A 180 32.63 0.96 3.49
CA ASN A 180 32.36 0.64 2.08
C ASN A 180 31.82 1.82 1.26
N ASN A 181 31.69 3.00 1.87
CA ASN A 181 31.18 4.24 1.27
C ASN A 181 29.77 4.11 0.64
N GLN A 182 28.96 3.16 1.14
CA GLN A 182 27.58 2.98 0.69
C GLN A 182 26.65 3.93 1.42
N PHE A 183 25.64 4.44 0.71
CA PHE A 183 24.56 5.21 1.30
C PHE A 183 23.85 4.41 2.41
N MET A 184 23.66 5.02 3.58
CA MET A 184 22.93 4.41 4.69
C MET A 184 21.55 5.04 4.87
N GLN A 185 21.49 6.36 5.01
CA GLN A 185 20.22 7.05 5.19
C GLN A 185 20.26 8.51 4.75
N GLU A 186 19.08 9.05 4.45
CA GLU A 186 18.82 10.46 4.15
C GLU A 186 17.71 10.95 5.07
N ILE A 187 17.92 12.07 5.75
CA ILE A 187 16.96 12.71 6.64
C ILE A 187 16.65 14.07 6.06
N HIS A 188 15.40 14.30 5.68
CA HIS A 188 14.94 15.57 5.16
C HIS A 188 14.45 16.51 6.28
N PRO A 189 14.39 17.83 6.02
CA PRO A 189 13.93 18.83 7.00
C PRO A 189 12.48 18.62 7.46
N ASP A 190 11.65 18.05 6.58
CA ASP A 190 10.27 17.69 6.89
C ASP A 190 10.16 16.48 7.82
N LYS A 191 11.30 15.86 8.21
CA LYS A 191 11.44 14.61 8.98
C LYS A 191 11.15 13.33 8.20
N THR A 192 11.05 13.40 6.88
CA THR A 192 11.04 12.20 6.03
C THR A 192 12.42 11.55 6.09
N ILE A 193 12.47 10.24 6.34
CA ILE A 193 13.72 9.48 6.43
C ILE A 193 13.72 8.39 5.38
N LYS A 194 14.77 8.31 4.56
CA LYS A 194 15.04 7.19 3.65
C LYS A 194 16.20 6.37 4.24
N LYS A 195 16.05 5.06 4.36
CA LYS A 195 17.07 4.16 4.91
C LYS A 195 17.31 3.00 3.98
N LEU A 196 18.57 2.71 3.69
CA LEU A 196 18.98 1.52 2.98
C LEU A 196 19.26 0.38 3.97
N LYS A 197 18.64 -0.79 3.74
CA LYS A 197 18.85 -2.03 4.49
C LYS A 197 19.18 -3.15 3.51
N GLY A 198 20.46 -3.30 3.19
CA GLY A 198 20.89 -4.22 2.12
C GLY A 198 20.34 -3.76 0.76
N ASN A 199 19.51 -4.58 0.13
CA ASN A 199 18.87 -4.25 -1.16
C ASN A 199 17.48 -3.58 -1.00
N LEU A 200 17.09 -3.23 0.22
CA LEU A 200 15.78 -2.64 0.53
C LEU A 200 15.90 -1.17 0.89
N MET A 201 15.00 -0.34 0.35
CA MET A 201 14.86 1.06 0.75
C MET A 201 13.59 1.24 1.56
N GLU A 202 13.73 1.65 2.81
CA GLU A 202 12.62 2.04 3.69
C GLU A 202 12.47 3.56 3.66
N ILE A 203 11.26 4.06 3.42
CA ILE A 203 10.91 5.49 3.51
C ILE A 203 9.90 5.65 4.65
N ILE A 204 10.26 6.46 5.64
CA ILE A 204 9.44 6.76 6.82
C ILE A 204 9.00 8.21 6.71
N PHE A 205 7.70 8.43 6.61
CA PHE A 205 7.11 9.75 6.55
C PHE A 205 6.78 10.26 7.97
N PRO A 206 6.73 11.59 8.17
CA PRO A 206 6.43 12.20 9.47
C PRO A 206 5.07 11.80 10.04
N THR A 207 4.13 11.40 9.17
CA THR A 207 2.79 10.94 9.52
C THR A 207 2.77 9.55 10.15
N GLY A 208 3.90 8.83 10.18
CA GLY A 208 3.96 7.42 10.57
C GLY A 208 3.64 6.46 9.42
N TYR A 209 3.35 6.98 8.22
CA TYR A 209 3.26 6.18 7.01
C TYR A 209 4.66 5.68 6.62
N THR A 210 4.81 4.41 6.25
CA THR A 210 6.08 3.85 5.79
C THR A 210 5.91 3.09 4.48
N ARG A 211 6.99 3.05 3.68
CA ARG A 211 7.08 2.26 2.46
C ARG A 211 8.41 1.53 2.39
N GLU A 212 8.40 0.32 1.86
CA GLU A 212 9.60 -0.47 1.60
C GLU A 212 9.65 -0.87 0.12
N TYR A 213 10.80 -0.68 -0.50
CA TYR A 213 11.04 -0.95 -1.92
C TYR A 213 12.22 -1.90 -2.11
N ASP A 214 12.13 -2.74 -3.13
CA ASP A 214 13.30 -3.41 -3.69
C ASP A 214 14.09 -2.39 -4.52
N VAL A 215 15.35 -2.14 -4.16
CA VAL A 215 16.20 -1.15 -4.84
C VAL A 215 16.63 -1.64 -6.23
N ILE A 216 16.77 -2.95 -6.43
CA ILE A 216 17.22 -3.55 -7.68
C ILE A 216 16.07 -3.63 -8.66
N ALA A 217 14.93 -4.16 -8.21
CA ALA A 217 13.75 -4.35 -9.05
C ALA A 217 12.92 -3.05 -9.19
N GLY A 218 13.05 -2.11 -8.25
CA GLY A 218 12.35 -0.82 -8.26
C GLY A 218 10.86 -0.92 -7.90
N HIS A 219 10.41 -2.06 -7.39
CA HIS A 219 9.00 -2.29 -7.03
C HIS A 219 8.77 -2.11 -5.54
N LEU A 220 7.58 -1.61 -5.20
CA LEU A 220 7.09 -1.52 -3.84
C LEU A 220 6.84 -2.92 -3.29
N LEU A 221 7.32 -3.19 -2.08
CA LEU A 221 7.17 -4.48 -1.39
C LEU A 221 6.19 -4.39 -0.23
N LYS A 222 6.24 -3.28 0.54
CA LYS A 222 5.44 -3.12 1.74
C LYS A 222 5.02 -1.67 1.97
N GLU A 223 3.82 -1.47 2.51
CA GLU A 223 3.38 -0.19 3.07
C GLU A 223 2.80 -0.39 4.46
N ILE A 224 3.02 0.58 5.35
CA ILE A 224 2.36 0.63 6.65
C ILE A 224 1.70 1.99 6.77
N THR A 225 0.39 2.01 7.00
CA THR A 225 -0.36 3.26 7.17
C THR A 225 -0.31 3.76 8.61
N PRO A 226 -0.56 5.07 8.86
CA PRO A 226 -0.68 5.60 10.21
C PRO A 226 -1.78 4.93 11.05
N LYS A 227 -2.77 4.31 10.39
CA LYS A 227 -3.86 3.58 11.04
C LYS A 227 -3.48 2.14 11.40
N GLY A 228 -2.25 1.70 11.14
CA GLY A 228 -1.79 0.34 11.40
C GLY A 228 -2.12 -0.69 10.32
N ILE A 229 -2.71 -0.26 9.19
CA ILE A 229 -2.91 -1.16 8.03
C ILE A 229 -1.54 -1.48 7.42
N VAL A 230 -1.23 -2.77 7.26
CA VAL A 230 -0.02 -3.25 6.60
C VAL A 230 -0.38 -3.84 5.24
N LYS A 231 0.26 -3.39 4.16
CA LYS A 231 0.06 -3.89 2.80
C LYS A 231 1.33 -4.54 2.29
N GLU A 232 1.21 -5.67 1.64
CA GLU A 232 2.32 -6.40 1.01
C GLU A 232 2.05 -6.61 -0.48
N TYR A 233 3.10 -6.49 -1.27
CA TYR A 233 3.03 -6.43 -2.71
C TYR A 233 3.92 -7.51 -3.36
N ARG A 234 3.41 -8.10 -4.44
CA ARG A 234 4.16 -8.96 -5.37
C ARG A 234 3.92 -8.43 -6.78
N ASN A 235 4.55 -7.29 -7.11
CA ASN A 235 4.26 -6.39 -8.25
C ASN A 235 2.93 -5.63 -8.14
N ILE A 236 1.87 -6.29 -7.68
CA ILE A 236 0.58 -5.70 -7.31
C ILE A 236 0.27 -6.00 -5.85
N LEU A 237 -0.76 -5.35 -5.29
CA LEU A 237 -1.21 -5.62 -3.93
C LEU A 237 -1.58 -7.10 -3.81
N HIS A 238 -0.89 -7.81 -2.92
CA HIS A 238 -1.08 -9.24 -2.70
C HIS A 238 -1.83 -9.50 -1.39
N GLN A 239 -1.52 -8.73 -0.35
CA GLN A 239 -2.10 -8.92 0.98
C GLN A 239 -2.24 -7.58 1.72
N GLU A 240 -3.28 -7.46 2.53
CA GLU A 240 -3.49 -6.36 3.47
C GLU A 240 -3.88 -6.91 4.85
N MET A 241 -3.24 -6.45 5.91
CA MET A 241 -3.62 -6.71 7.30
C MET A 241 -4.27 -5.45 7.87
N LEU A 242 -5.50 -5.59 8.32
CA LEU A 242 -6.31 -4.51 8.88
C LEU A 242 -6.05 -4.33 10.38
N PRO A 243 -6.41 -3.17 10.97
CA PRO A 243 -6.12 -2.88 12.38
C PRO A 243 -6.88 -3.78 13.36
N ASN A 244 -8.01 -4.36 12.92
CA ASN A 244 -8.76 -5.37 13.68
C ASN A 244 -8.13 -6.78 13.57
N GLY A 245 -6.99 -6.93 12.90
CA GLY A 245 -6.30 -8.19 12.67
C GLY A 245 -6.83 -9.01 11.50
N ASN A 246 -7.90 -8.56 10.81
CA ASN A 246 -8.38 -9.26 9.61
C ASN A 246 -7.33 -9.19 8.51
N ILE A 247 -7.22 -10.25 7.73
CA ILE A 247 -6.27 -10.34 6.62
C ILE A 247 -7.04 -10.44 5.32
N ARG A 248 -6.77 -9.54 4.37
CA ARG A 248 -7.27 -9.61 3.00
C ARG A 248 -6.18 -10.12 2.08
N ILE A 249 -6.50 -11.14 1.30
CA ILE A 249 -5.63 -11.70 0.27
C ILE A 249 -6.27 -11.39 -1.08
N TYR A 250 -5.48 -10.77 -1.96
CA TYR A 250 -5.93 -10.34 -3.28
C TYR A 250 -5.51 -11.36 -4.33
N GLU A 251 -6.50 -11.87 -5.06
CA GLU A 251 -6.35 -12.75 -6.22
C GLU A 251 -6.86 -12.02 -7.47
N ALA A 252 -6.65 -12.61 -8.66
CA ALA A 252 -6.91 -11.92 -9.93
C ALA A 252 -8.34 -11.37 -10.07
N ASN A 253 -9.35 -12.10 -9.56
CA ASN A 253 -10.76 -11.74 -9.68
C ASN A 253 -11.53 -11.77 -8.34
N SER A 254 -10.83 -11.99 -7.22
CA SER A 254 -11.47 -12.11 -5.91
C SER A 254 -10.59 -11.60 -4.79
N VAL A 255 -11.22 -11.29 -3.66
CA VAL A 255 -10.55 -10.94 -2.42
C VAL A 255 -11.03 -11.89 -1.34
N LYS A 256 -10.12 -12.53 -0.63
CA LYS A 256 -10.43 -13.38 0.53
C LYS A 256 -10.13 -12.59 1.80
N GLU A 257 -11.13 -12.33 2.61
CA GLU A 257 -10.97 -11.75 3.95
C GLU A 257 -11.04 -12.87 4.99
N ILE A 258 -10.00 -12.96 5.82
CA ILE A 258 -9.90 -13.89 6.94
C ILE A 258 -10.17 -13.09 8.21
N SER A 259 -11.27 -13.40 8.89
CA SER A 259 -11.64 -12.78 10.16
C SER A 259 -10.66 -13.19 11.26
N SER A 260 -10.19 -12.22 12.04
CA SER A 260 -9.31 -12.50 13.18
C SER A 260 -10.05 -13.16 14.34
N GLU A 261 -11.32 -12.79 14.54
CA GLU A 261 -12.18 -13.20 15.66
C GLU A 261 -12.86 -14.54 15.37
N ASP A 262 -13.68 -14.59 14.32
CA ASP A 262 -14.47 -15.78 14.00
C ASP A 262 -13.69 -16.84 13.21
N LYS A 263 -12.50 -16.50 12.69
CA LYS A 263 -11.73 -17.33 11.75
C LYS A 263 -12.47 -17.73 10.47
N ASN A 264 -13.60 -17.08 10.18
CA ASN A 264 -14.31 -17.22 8.91
C ASN A 264 -13.46 -16.69 7.76
N ILE A 265 -13.55 -17.35 6.60
CA ILE A 265 -12.97 -16.88 5.34
C ILE A 265 -14.11 -16.45 4.43
N THR A 266 -14.18 -15.15 4.13
CA THR A 266 -15.17 -14.59 3.21
C THR A 266 -14.50 -14.22 1.89
N GLU A 267 -14.93 -14.83 0.79
CA GLU A 267 -14.49 -14.51 -0.56
C GLU A 267 -15.48 -13.53 -1.20
N TYR A 268 -14.95 -12.43 -1.73
CA TYR A 268 -15.68 -11.40 -2.45
C TYR A 268 -15.26 -11.41 -3.92
N ASP A 269 -16.21 -11.15 -4.81
CA ASP A 269 -15.88 -10.82 -6.21
C ASP A 269 -15.33 -9.39 -6.30
N ILE A 270 -14.18 -9.22 -6.97
CA ILE A 270 -13.47 -7.93 -6.97
C ILE A 270 -14.23 -6.82 -7.70
N ASN A 271 -15.07 -7.18 -8.70
CA ASN A 271 -15.76 -6.23 -9.57
C ASN A 271 -17.05 -5.73 -8.92
N THR A 272 -17.85 -6.67 -8.42
CA THR A 272 -19.17 -6.41 -7.81
C THR A 272 -19.07 -6.09 -6.32
N LYS A 273 -17.96 -6.45 -5.66
CA LYS A 273 -17.76 -6.37 -4.20
C LYS A 273 -18.80 -7.17 -3.41
N ARG A 274 -19.47 -8.12 -4.06
CA ARG A 274 -20.47 -9.00 -3.43
C ARG A 274 -19.80 -10.25 -2.88
N ILE A 275 -20.42 -10.81 -1.85
CA ILE A 275 -19.96 -12.07 -1.26
C ILE A 275 -20.21 -13.17 -2.29
N LYS A 276 -19.17 -13.96 -2.54
CA LYS A 276 -19.25 -15.16 -3.38
C LYS A 276 -19.33 -16.40 -2.51
N LYS A 277 -18.57 -16.43 -1.42
CA LYS A 277 -18.39 -17.61 -0.58
C LYS A 277 -18.03 -17.24 0.85
N ILE A 278 -18.54 -17.98 1.82
CA ILE A 278 -18.10 -17.95 3.22
C ILE A 278 -17.71 -19.37 3.61
N ILE A 279 -16.55 -19.54 4.24
CA ILE A 279 -16.06 -20.79 4.80
C ILE A 279 -15.94 -20.59 6.31
N TYR A 280 -16.64 -21.42 7.08
CA TYR A 280 -16.66 -21.39 8.54
C TYR A 280 -15.59 -22.33 9.11
N PRO A 281 -15.11 -22.09 10.36
CA PRO A 281 -14.07 -22.91 10.99
C PRO A 281 -14.44 -24.38 11.18
N ASN A 282 -15.74 -24.68 11.31
CA ASN A 282 -16.23 -26.05 11.40
C ASN A 282 -16.19 -26.80 10.06
N GLY A 283 -15.85 -26.11 8.96
CA GLY A 283 -15.80 -26.67 7.61
C GLY A 283 -17.06 -26.41 6.79
N ASP A 284 -18.09 -25.79 7.37
CA ASP A 284 -19.29 -25.42 6.63
C ASP A 284 -18.96 -24.34 5.60
N VAL A 285 -19.67 -24.36 4.48
CA VAL A 285 -19.46 -23.44 3.36
C VAL A 285 -20.80 -22.92 2.87
N LYS A 286 -20.91 -21.61 2.67
CA LYS A 286 -22.05 -20.97 2.00
C LYS A 286 -21.58 -20.30 0.72
N GLU A 287 -22.25 -20.55 -0.39
CA GLU A 287 -22.01 -19.92 -1.68
C GLU A 287 -23.21 -19.07 -2.10
N PHE A 288 -22.94 -17.89 -2.65
CA PHE A 288 -23.93 -16.86 -2.91
C PHE A 288 -23.93 -16.48 -4.39
N SER A 289 -25.12 -16.15 -4.90
CA SER A 289 -25.28 -15.63 -6.25
C SER A 289 -24.72 -14.22 -6.36
N LEU A 290 -23.82 -13.98 -7.32
CA LEU A 290 -23.28 -12.66 -7.59
C LEU A 290 -24.33 -11.66 -8.11
N TYR A 291 -25.44 -12.15 -8.68
CA TYR A 291 -26.48 -11.30 -9.29
C TYR A 291 -27.52 -10.80 -8.28
N LYS A 292 -27.95 -11.66 -7.35
CA LYS A 292 -28.99 -11.33 -6.36
C LYS A 292 -28.47 -11.26 -4.92
N ASN A 293 -27.21 -11.65 -4.67
CA ASN A 293 -26.60 -11.78 -3.34
C ASN A 293 -27.39 -12.71 -2.39
N ASN A 294 -28.17 -13.61 -2.97
CA ASN A 294 -28.95 -14.62 -2.28
C ASN A 294 -28.16 -15.92 -2.13
N LEU A 295 -28.47 -16.70 -1.09
CA LEU A 295 -27.82 -17.98 -0.82
C LEU A 295 -28.20 -18.93 -1.96
N GLN A 296 -27.19 -19.55 -2.57
CA GLN A 296 -27.38 -20.49 -3.66
C GLN A 296 -27.09 -21.92 -3.21
N LYS A 297 -26.07 -22.09 -2.35
CA LYS A 297 -25.63 -23.41 -1.93
C LYS A 297 -25.02 -23.35 -0.53
N GLU A 298 -25.25 -24.40 0.23
CA GLU A 298 -24.61 -24.64 1.53
C GLU A 298 -24.04 -26.06 1.54
N ILE A 299 -22.81 -26.21 2.01
CA ILE A 299 -22.13 -27.49 2.19
C ILE A 299 -21.80 -27.57 3.67
N LEU A 300 -22.40 -28.53 4.36
CA LEU A 300 -22.18 -28.75 5.77
C LEU A 300 -21.02 -29.71 5.98
N SER A 301 -20.37 -29.57 7.12
CA SER A 301 -19.23 -30.37 7.57
C SER A 301 -19.53 -31.86 7.72
N ASP A 302 -20.79 -32.25 7.86
CA ASP A 302 -21.24 -33.65 7.86
C ASP A 302 -21.33 -34.27 6.45
N GLY A 303 -21.11 -33.46 5.40
CA GLY A 303 -21.20 -33.86 4.00
C GLY A 303 -22.55 -33.54 3.34
N THR A 304 -23.51 -33.00 4.08
CA THR A 304 -24.81 -32.56 3.54
C THR A 304 -24.62 -31.37 2.60
N ILE A 305 -25.27 -31.39 1.44
CA ILE A 305 -25.27 -30.28 0.49
C ILE A 305 -26.69 -29.80 0.29
N LYS A 306 -26.94 -28.51 0.49
CA LYS A 306 -28.23 -27.86 0.28
C LYS A 306 -28.13 -26.88 -0.89
N GLU A 307 -29.08 -26.93 -1.80
CA GLU A 307 -29.22 -25.99 -2.92
C GLU A 307 -30.50 -25.18 -2.74
N TYR A 308 -30.40 -23.88 -3.01
CA TYR A 308 -31.46 -22.91 -2.77
C TYR A 308 -31.87 -22.21 -4.06
N ASN A 309 -33.15 -21.87 -4.16
CA ASN A 309 -33.65 -20.99 -5.19
C ASN A 309 -33.13 -19.57 -4.94
N ILE A 310 -32.42 -19.04 -5.94
CA ILE A 310 -31.74 -17.73 -5.87
C ILE A 310 -32.73 -16.57 -5.80
N ASP A 311 -34.00 -16.78 -6.14
CA ASP A 311 -35.00 -15.71 -6.19
C ASP A 311 -35.68 -15.46 -4.85
N ASN A 312 -35.87 -16.51 -4.05
CA ASN A 312 -36.63 -16.47 -2.79
C ASN A 312 -35.92 -17.15 -1.59
N ASN A 313 -34.67 -17.62 -1.76
CA ASN A 313 -33.88 -18.33 -0.74
C ASN A 313 -34.54 -19.62 -0.19
N ILE A 314 -35.45 -20.24 -0.95
CA ILE A 314 -36.11 -21.49 -0.54
C ILE A 314 -35.22 -22.68 -0.89
N LEU A 315 -35.10 -23.65 0.03
CA LEU A 315 -34.40 -24.90 -0.21
C LEU A 315 -35.11 -25.68 -1.33
N ILE A 316 -34.38 -26.04 -2.38
CA ILE A 316 -34.93 -26.81 -3.52
C ILE A 316 -34.38 -28.23 -3.58
N LYS A 317 -33.20 -28.45 -3.01
CA LYS A 317 -32.56 -29.77 -3.04
C LYS A 317 -31.61 -29.96 -1.86
N GLU A 318 -31.60 -31.16 -1.32
CA GLU A 318 -30.69 -31.58 -0.25
C GLU A 318 -30.10 -32.95 -0.58
N PHE A 319 -28.78 -33.03 -0.59
CA PHE A 319 -28.01 -34.27 -0.73
C PHE A 319 -27.47 -34.63 0.65
N LEU A 320 -27.85 -35.79 1.15
CA LEU A 320 -27.50 -36.23 2.50
C LEU A 320 -26.24 -37.12 2.50
N PRO A 321 -25.55 -37.27 3.65
CA PRO A 321 -24.30 -38.02 3.72
C PRO A 321 -24.46 -39.52 3.42
N ASP A 322 -25.66 -40.06 3.64
CA ASP A 322 -26.02 -41.45 3.31
C ASP A 322 -26.28 -41.66 1.81
N LYS A 323 -26.14 -40.61 0.99
CA LYS A 323 -26.45 -40.53 -0.45
C LYS A 323 -27.94 -40.44 -0.79
N SER A 324 -28.81 -40.28 0.21
CA SER A 324 -30.20 -39.94 -0.07
C SER A 324 -30.32 -38.51 -0.60
N ILE A 325 -31.36 -38.25 -1.38
CA ILE A 325 -31.62 -36.97 -2.04
C ILE A 325 -33.05 -36.57 -1.75
N LYS A 326 -33.23 -35.35 -1.26
CA LYS A 326 -34.54 -34.72 -1.08
C LYS A 326 -34.68 -33.57 -2.07
N GLU A 327 -35.82 -33.50 -2.76
CA GLU A 327 -36.17 -32.42 -3.68
C GLU A 327 -37.43 -31.74 -3.14
N TYR A 328 -37.42 -30.40 -3.17
CA TYR A 328 -38.41 -29.56 -2.54
C TYR A 328 -39.10 -28.65 -3.56
N ASP A 329 -40.31 -28.19 -3.22
CA ASP A 329 -41.05 -27.23 -4.01
C ASP A 329 -40.32 -25.88 -4.05
N PRO A 330 -40.03 -25.32 -5.24
CA PRO A 330 -39.22 -24.11 -5.37
C PRO A 330 -39.90 -22.81 -4.94
N GLU A 331 -41.21 -22.83 -4.69
CA GLU A 331 -42.00 -21.66 -4.27
C GLU A 331 -42.50 -21.78 -2.84
N LYS A 332 -42.87 -22.99 -2.40
CA LYS A 332 -43.51 -23.24 -1.11
C LYS A 332 -42.62 -24.03 -0.13
N GLY A 333 -41.57 -24.71 -0.61
CA GLY A 333 -40.57 -25.38 0.23
C GLY A 333 -40.94 -26.76 0.77
N PHE A 334 -42.02 -27.39 0.29
CA PHE A 334 -42.42 -28.74 0.71
C PHE A 334 -41.54 -29.83 0.13
N LEU A 335 -41.35 -30.92 0.86
CA LEU A 335 -40.67 -32.11 0.35
C LEU A 335 -41.52 -32.78 -0.74
N LEU A 336 -41.13 -32.65 -2.00
CA LEU A 336 -41.82 -33.27 -3.13
C LEU A 336 -41.34 -34.69 -3.40
N LYS A 337 -40.07 -34.98 -3.12
CA LYS A 337 -39.47 -36.28 -3.45
C LYS A 337 -38.32 -36.61 -2.53
N HIS A 338 -38.24 -37.87 -2.12
CA HIS A 338 -37.14 -38.44 -1.35
C HIS A 338 -36.64 -39.71 -2.04
N THR A 339 -35.40 -39.68 -2.51
CA THR A 339 -34.70 -40.81 -3.11
C THR A 339 -33.74 -41.40 -2.08
N PHE A 340 -33.92 -42.66 -1.73
CA PHE A 340 -33.09 -43.38 -0.77
C PHE A 340 -31.80 -43.91 -1.42
N PRO A 341 -30.79 -44.31 -0.62
CA PRO A 341 -29.50 -44.77 -1.13
C PRO A 341 -29.58 -46.05 -1.98
N ASP A 342 -30.62 -46.86 -1.77
CA ASP A 342 -30.92 -48.07 -2.55
C ASP A 342 -31.65 -47.79 -3.88
N GLY A 343 -31.95 -46.52 -4.17
CA GLY A 343 -32.68 -46.07 -5.35
C GLY A 343 -34.19 -46.06 -5.20
N ASN A 344 -34.75 -46.47 -4.04
CA ASN A 344 -36.17 -46.33 -3.78
C ASN A 344 -36.58 -44.86 -3.75
N VAL A 345 -37.74 -44.52 -4.29
CA VAL A 345 -38.23 -43.14 -4.36
C VAL A 345 -39.60 -43.06 -3.70
N LEU A 346 -39.75 -42.14 -2.76
CA LEU A 346 -41.03 -41.65 -2.29
C LEU A 346 -41.29 -40.30 -2.93
N GLN A 347 -42.46 -40.12 -3.54
CA GLN A 347 -42.86 -38.87 -4.18
C GLN A 347 -44.17 -38.39 -3.58
N SER A 348 -44.36 -37.08 -3.56
CA SER A 348 -45.61 -36.46 -3.16
C SER A 348 -46.76 -36.92 -4.05
N ILE A 349 -47.89 -37.27 -3.46
CA ILE A 349 -49.09 -37.71 -4.17
C ILE A 349 -50.14 -36.59 -4.04
N PRO A 350 -50.44 -35.87 -5.14
CA PRO A 350 -51.54 -34.91 -5.13
C PRO A 350 -52.89 -35.64 -5.12
N ASP A 351 -53.84 -35.09 -4.38
CA ASP A 351 -55.23 -35.52 -4.31
C ASP A 351 -56.11 -34.41 -4.87
N PHE A 352 -56.99 -34.75 -5.80
CA PHE A 352 -57.82 -33.80 -6.53
C PHE A 352 -59.28 -34.06 -6.23
N ASP A 353 -60.05 -32.98 -6.10
CA ASP A 353 -61.50 -33.06 -6.03
C ASP A 353 -62.02 -33.72 -7.32
N PRO A 354 -62.80 -34.82 -7.22
CA PRO A 354 -63.16 -35.64 -8.37
C PRO A 354 -64.07 -34.92 -9.38
N ASP A 355 -64.82 -33.91 -8.92
CA ASP A 355 -65.75 -33.17 -9.76
C ASP A 355 -65.07 -31.95 -10.39
N SER A 356 -64.45 -31.10 -9.58
CA SER A 356 -63.83 -29.85 -10.02
C SER A 356 -62.42 -30.01 -10.58
N HIS A 357 -61.77 -31.17 -10.37
CA HIS A 357 -60.37 -31.45 -10.73
C HIS A 357 -59.35 -30.48 -10.10
N LYS A 358 -59.74 -29.80 -9.02
CA LYS A 358 -58.88 -28.87 -8.28
C LYS A 358 -58.11 -29.61 -7.19
N LEU A 359 -56.88 -29.19 -6.94
CA LEU A 359 -56.01 -29.80 -5.94
C LEU A 359 -56.56 -29.54 -4.54
N ILE A 360 -56.90 -30.61 -3.80
CA ILE A 360 -57.43 -30.53 -2.42
C ILE A 360 -56.36 -30.86 -1.39
N LYS A 361 -55.51 -31.85 -1.65
CA LYS A 361 -54.47 -32.28 -0.71
C LYS A 361 -53.19 -32.72 -1.41
N ILE A 362 -52.09 -32.73 -0.69
CA ILE A 362 -50.83 -33.33 -1.13
C ILE A 362 -50.32 -34.21 0.02
N PHE A 363 -50.13 -35.50 -0.25
CA PHE A 363 -49.48 -36.43 0.66
C PHE A 363 -47.98 -36.42 0.40
N LEU A 364 -47.19 -35.89 1.33
CA LEU A 364 -45.74 -35.75 1.18
C LEU A 364 -44.99 -37.05 1.55
N PRO A 365 -43.74 -37.24 1.08
CA PRO A 365 -42.93 -38.43 1.37
C PRO A 365 -42.68 -38.71 2.86
N ASP A 366 -42.71 -37.68 3.70
CA ASP A 366 -42.54 -37.76 5.15
C ASP A 366 -43.86 -38.05 5.89
N LYS A 367 -44.94 -38.35 5.16
CA LYS A 367 -46.32 -38.55 5.62
C LYS A 367 -47.03 -37.28 6.10
N THR A 368 -46.43 -36.11 5.90
CA THR A 368 -47.12 -34.84 6.10
C THR A 368 -48.21 -34.69 5.05
N ILE A 369 -49.38 -34.17 5.45
CA ILE A 369 -50.49 -33.87 4.56
C ILE A 369 -50.64 -32.36 4.46
N ILE A 370 -50.56 -31.83 3.25
CA ILE A 370 -50.88 -30.43 2.95
C ILE A 370 -52.31 -30.37 2.45
N GLU A 371 -53.16 -29.55 3.06
CA GLU A 371 -54.51 -29.28 2.58
C GLU A 371 -54.60 -27.88 1.99
N MET A 372 -55.30 -27.77 0.87
CA MET A 372 -55.38 -26.57 0.03
C MET A 372 -56.81 -26.02 0.02
N ASP A 373 -56.94 -24.69 0.00
CA ASP A 373 -58.13 -23.99 -0.46
C ASP A 373 -58.16 -24.08 -1.99
N THR A 374 -59.11 -24.85 -2.51
CA THR A 374 -59.26 -25.15 -3.94
C THR A 374 -59.59 -23.93 -4.80
N GLU A 375 -60.18 -22.87 -4.23
CA GLU A 375 -60.55 -21.66 -4.98
C GLU A 375 -59.40 -20.67 -5.05
N LYS A 376 -58.52 -20.66 -4.05
CA LYS A 376 -57.48 -19.63 -3.89
C LYS A 376 -56.05 -20.16 -4.07
N ASP A 377 -55.87 -21.48 -4.23
CA ASP A 377 -54.57 -22.17 -4.27
C ASP A 377 -53.68 -21.87 -3.04
N LEU A 378 -54.35 -21.63 -1.90
CA LEU A 378 -53.70 -21.31 -0.63
C LEU A 378 -53.62 -22.55 0.26
N ILE A 379 -52.56 -22.64 1.07
CA ILE A 379 -52.42 -23.71 2.04
C ILE A 379 -53.20 -23.34 3.28
N ILE A 380 -54.16 -24.19 3.65
CA ILE A 380 -54.98 -23.99 4.83
C ILE A 380 -54.47 -24.80 6.02
N ARG A 381 -53.96 -26.02 5.79
CA ARG A 381 -53.46 -26.89 6.86
C ARG A 381 -52.24 -27.69 6.44
N GLU A 382 -51.32 -27.88 7.38
CA GLU A 382 -50.22 -28.82 7.34
C GLU A 382 -50.40 -29.79 8.52
N ILE A 383 -50.62 -31.06 8.22
CA ILE A 383 -50.83 -32.11 9.22
C ILE A 383 -49.57 -32.98 9.23
N ALA A 384 -48.78 -32.87 10.29
CA ALA A 384 -47.56 -33.65 10.43
C ALA A 384 -47.85 -35.13 10.71
N SER A 385 -46.83 -35.98 10.53
CA SER A 385 -46.94 -37.43 10.73
C SER A 385 -47.32 -37.86 12.15
N ASP A 386 -47.12 -36.99 13.15
CA ASP A 386 -47.50 -37.19 14.55
C ASP A 386 -48.89 -36.63 14.88
N GLU A 387 -49.69 -36.32 13.85
CA GLU A 387 -51.02 -35.70 13.93
C GLU A 387 -51.01 -34.25 14.43
N THR A 388 -49.83 -33.62 14.56
CA THR A 388 -49.76 -32.18 14.85
C THR A 388 -50.32 -31.39 13.68
N VAL A 389 -51.37 -30.60 13.92
CA VAL A 389 -52.00 -29.75 12.89
C VAL A 389 -51.51 -28.32 13.04
N LYS A 390 -50.93 -27.79 11.96
CA LYS A 390 -50.62 -26.38 11.77
C LYS A 390 -51.64 -25.79 10.81
N GLU A 391 -52.43 -24.83 11.27
CA GLU A 391 -53.49 -24.21 10.47
C GLU A 391 -53.15 -22.75 10.15
N THR A 392 -53.31 -22.38 8.88
CA THR A 392 -53.21 -20.99 8.42
C THR A 392 -54.62 -20.46 8.24
N ILE A 393 -54.96 -19.38 8.95
CA ILE A 393 -56.30 -18.79 8.92
C ILE A 393 -56.27 -17.52 8.07
N PHE A 394 -57.11 -17.46 7.04
CA PHE A 394 -57.24 -16.30 6.17
C PHE A 394 -58.51 -15.51 6.54
N GLY A 395 -58.34 -14.24 6.89
CA GLY A 395 -59.42 -13.29 7.14
C GLY A 395 -59.71 -12.47 5.89
N TYR A 396 -60.99 -12.41 5.50
CA TYR A 396 -61.46 -11.66 4.33
C TYR A 396 -62.43 -10.55 4.75
N ASP A 397 -62.37 -9.43 4.04
CA ASP A 397 -63.38 -8.38 4.16
C ASP A 397 -64.72 -8.90 3.63
N PRO A 398 -65.82 -8.84 4.41
CA PRO A 398 -67.09 -9.46 4.03
C PRO A 398 -67.80 -8.75 2.86
N ALA A 399 -67.47 -7.48 2.58
CA ALA A 399 -68.12 -6.72 1.51
C ALA A 399 -67.43 -6.92 0.16
N THR A 400 -66.10 -7.04 0.17
CA THR A 400 -65.27 -7.10 -1.04
C THR A 400 -64.66 -8.47 -1.31
N ASN A 401 -64.73 -9.39 -0.34
CA ASN A 401 -64.07 -10.71 -0.34
C ASN A 401 -62.54 -10.64 -0.57
N LYS A 402 -61.93 -9.48 -0.28
CA LYS A 402 -60.48 -9.27 -0.36
C LYS A 402 -59.79 -9.76 0.90
N LEU A 403 -58.57 -10.25 0.76
CA LEU A 403 -57.75 -10.72 1.86
C LEU A 403 -57.34 -9.51 2.73
N VAL A 404 -57.67 -9.55 4.01
CA VAL A 404 -57.31 -8.48 4.96
C VAL A 404 -56.38 -8.97 6.05
N LYS A 405 -56.32 -10.30 6.27
CA LYS A 405 -55.51 -10.86 7.35
C LYS A 405 -55.07 -12.29 7.08
N ILE A 406 -53.86 -12.64 7.48
CA ILE A 406 -53.35 -14.02 7.51
C ILE A 406 -52.81 -14.29 8.91
N PHE A 407 -53.24 -15.39 9.52
CA PHE A 407 -52.66 -15.93 10.74
C PHE A 407 -51.88 -17.18 10.38
N PHE A 408 -50.57 -17.14 10.55
CA PHE A 408 -49.71 -18.29 10.32
C PHE A 408 -49.60 -19.16 11.59
N PRO A 409 -49.35 -20.46 11.44
CA PRO A 409 -49.24 -21.40 12.56
C PRO A 409 -48.14 -21.07 13.58
N ASN A 410 -47.09 -20.34 13.15
CA ASN A 410 -45.99 -19.91 14.00
C ASN A 410 -46.29 -18.64 14.81
N GLY A 411 -47.53 -18.15 14.80
CA GLY A 411 -47.94 -16.91 15.47
C GLY A 411 -47.63 -15.64 14.67
N HIS A 412 -47.03 -15.76 13.48
CA HIS A 412 -46.87 -14.65 12.55
C HIS A 412 -48.24 -14.19 12.01
N ILE A 413 -48.47 -12.89 11.92
CA ILE A 413 -49.71 -12.31 11.41
C ILE A 413 -49.38 -11.27 10.34
N LYS A 414 -50.11 -11.28 9.23
CA LYS A 414 -50.06 -10.22 8.21
C LYS A 414 -51.42 -9.58 8.05
N GLU A 415 -51.49 -8.26 7.99
CA GLU A 415 -52.71 -7.50 7.73
C GLU A 415 -52.53 -6.64 6.48
N PHE A 416 -53.59 -6.58 5.66
CA PHE A 416 -53.57 -5.95 4.35
C PHE A 416 -54.62 -4.85 4.23
N ASP A 417 -54.31 -3.82 3.44
CA ASP A 417 -55.26 -2.78 3.06
C ASP A 417 -56.39 -3.39 2.20
N PRO A 418 -57.66 -3.27 2.62
CA PRO A 418 -58.78 -3.91 1.92
C PRO A 418 -59.06 -3.31 0.53
N ILE A 419 -58.51 -2.14 0.20
CA ILE A 419 -58.72 -1.47 -1.08
C ILE A 419 -57.52 -1.71 -2.00
N LYS A 420 -56.31 -1.48 -1.50
CA LYS A 420 -55.07 -1.48 -2.28
C LYS A 420 -54.26 -2.77 -2.23
N ASP A 421 -54.60 -3.71 -1.34
CA ASP A 421 -53.94 -5.02 -1.19
C ASP A 421 -52.46 -4.94 -0.74
N TYR A 422 -52.09 -3.85 -0.06
CA TYR A 422 -50.75 -3.68 0.51
C TYR A 422 -50.68 -4.25 1.91
N LEU A 423 -49.51 -4.79 2.26
CA LEU A 423 -49.22 -5.20 3.63
C LEU A 423 -49.11 -3.95 4.51
N ILE A 424 -50.12 -3.67 5.34
CA ILE A 424 -50.13 -2.47 6.20
C ILE A 424 -49.57 -2.75 7.59
N LYS A 425 -49.56 -4.02 8.00
CA LYS A 425 -49.05 -4.43 9.30
C LYS A 425 -48.62 -5.89 9.34
N GLU A 426 -47.56 -6.17 10.08
CA GLU A 426 -47.04 -7.51 10.32
C GLU A 426 -46.79 -7.69 11.84
N VAL A 427 -47.13 -8.84 12.40
CA VAL A 427 -46.81 -9.20 13.79
C VAL A 427 -45.98 -10.46 13.76
N LEU A 428 -44.68 -10.33 14.00
CA LEU A 428 -43.70 -11.40 13.97
C LEU A 428 -43.96 -12.46 15.06
N PRO A 429 -43.47 -13.70 14.91
CA PRO A 429 -43.62 -14.77 15.92
C PRO A 429 -43.14 -14.41 17.34
N ASN A 430 -42.20 -13.47 17.45
CA ASN A 430 -41.67 -12.98 18.73
C ASN A 430 -42.54 -11.86 19.36
N GLY A 431 -43.67 -11.50 18.74
CA GLY A 431 -44.59 -10.46 19.19
C GLY A 431 -44.26 -9.05 18.71
N ILE A 432 -43.14 -8.85 18.00
CA ILE A 432 -42.80 -7.55 17.43
C ILE A 432 -43.81 -7.21 16.33
N THR A 433 -44.39 -6.02 16.40
CA THR A 433 -45.30 -5.48 15.40
C THR A 433 -44.57 -4.49 14.50
N ILE A 434 -44.75 -4.62 13.18
CA ILE A 434 -44.22 -3.72 12.16
C ILE A 434 -45.41 -3.10 11.42
N ASP A 435 -45.53 -1.78 11.47
CA ASP A 435 -46.51 -1.02 10.70
C ASP A 435 -45.84 -0.44 9.44
N TYR A 436 -46.52 -0.52 8.30
CA TYR A 436 -46.03 -0.07 6.99
C TYR A 436 -46.84 1.14 6.53
N GLU A 437 -46.15 2.21 6.14
CA GLU A 437 -46.76 3.43 5.64
C GLU A 437 -46.40 3.63 4.16
N TYR A 438 -47.41 3.86 3.32
CA TYR A 438 -47.27 4.00 1.87
C TYR A 438 -47.68 5.39 1.42
N ASP A 439 -47.08 5.86 0.33
CA ASP A 439 -47.47 7.10 -0.32
C ASP A 439 -48.88 6.94 -0.94
N PRO A 440 -49.82 7.86 -0.62
CA PRO A 440 -51.20 7.70 -1.06
C PRO A 440 -51.41 7.87 -2.57
N LEU A 441 -50.46 8.50 -3.29
CA LEU A 441 -50.53 8.81 -4.72
C LEU A 441 -49.71 7.84 -5.57
N THR A 442 -48.55 7.41 -5.08
CA THR A 442 -47.60 6.57 -5.85
C THR A 442 -47.59 5.11 -5.41
N ASP A 443 -48.23 4.80 -4.27
CA ASP A 443 -48.27 3.46 -3.69
C ASP A 443 -46.89 2.88 -3.33
N VAL A 444 -45.88 3.73 -3.23
CA VAL A 444 -44.52 3.36 -2.82
C VAL A 444 -44.45 3.31 -1.29
N LEU A 445 -43.76 2.31 -0.75
CA LEU A 445 -43.50 2.20 0.69
C LEU A 445 -42.61 3.36 1.15
N LEU A 446 -43.11 4.19 2.07
CA LEU A 446 -42.41 5.35 2.62
C LEU A 446 -41.67 5.00 3.90
N LYS A 447 -42.27 4.18 4.76
CA LYS A 447 -41.77 4.00 6.11
C LYS A 447 -42.20 2.66 6.71
N THR A 448 -41.33 2.11 7.55
CA THR A 448 -41.67 1.01 8.46
C THR A 448 -41.38 1.41 9.90
N VAL A 449 -42.29 1.06 10.81
CA VAL A 449 -42.19 1.33 12.24
C VAL A 449 -42.35 0.02 13.00
N SER A 450 -41.31 -0.40 13.69
CA SER A 450 -41.33 -1.57 14.54
C SER A 450 -41.63 -1.19 16.00
N SER A 451 -42.37 -2.04 16.71
CA SER A 451 -42.77 -1.84 18.12
C SER A 451 -41.59 -1.82 19.10
N ASP A 452 -40.41 -2.30 18.68
CA ASP A 452 -39.16 -2.21 19.43
C ASP A 452 -38.45 -0.84 19.26
N GLY A 453 -39.05 0.07 18.49
CA GLY A 453 -38.55 1.42 18.27
C GLY A 453 -37.70 1.59 17.01
N GLN A 454 -37.48 0.53 16.22
CA GLN A 454 -36.79 0.67 14.93
C GLN A 454 -37.68 1.39 13.91
N ILE A 455 -37.15 2.42 13.27
CA ILE A 455 -37.81 3.15 12.19
C ILE A 455 -36.89 3.13 10.97
N ILE A 456 -37.43 2.75 9.81
CA ILE A 456 -36.74 2.82 8.52
C ILE A 456 -37.57 3.69 7.60
N ASP A 457 -37.00 4.85 7.23
CA ASP A 457 -37.57 5.75 6.22
C ASP A 457 -36.94 5.44 4.86
N TYR A 458 -37.77 5.12 3.87
CA TYR A 458 -37.36 4.84 2.50
C TYR A 458 -37.46 6.15 1.71
N GLN A 459 -36.35 6.88 1.60
CA GLN A 459 -36.30 8.09 0.77
C GLN A 459 -36.35 7.70 -0.72
N LEU A 460 -37.38 8.20 -1.42
CA LEU A 460 -37.38 8.31 -2.87
C LEU A 460 -36.36 9.39 -3.25
N ASN A 461 -35.17 8.98 -3.70
CA ASN A 461 -34.33 9.88 -4.47
C ASN A 461 -35.04 10.12 -5.80
N GLU A 462 -35.46 11.36 -6.05
CA GLU A 462 -35.94 11.82 -7.37
C GLU A 462 -34.87 11.66 -8.46
#